data_AF-A0A2N4XTP6-F1
#
_entry.id   AF-A0A2N4XTP6-F1
#
_cell.length_a   1.000
_cell.length_b   1.000
_cell.length_c   1.000
_cell.angle_alpha   90.00
_cell.angle_beta   90.00
_cell.angle_gamma   90.00
#
_symmetry.space_group_name_H-M   'P 1'
#
loop_
_entity.id
_entity.type
_entity.pdbx_description
1 polymer ?
#
loop_
_entity_poly.entity_id
_entity_poly.type
_entity_poly.pdbx_seq_one_letter_code
_entity_poly.pdbx_strand_id
1 'polypeptide(L)'
;MSEPKDTPAVRYFEKVPCWPNFASTGEMGGGRVPATKLDSWRDIAKIIEEPFFKRQKTQLVFRGSRRFDWSLTPSLGRLDSRGIITQEVANAQLKLFRHAIRGRISDHTLVDIDDENTKELWSVGQHHGLHTPLLDWSYSIYVALFFAFADDDASEENPFRAIYVLNKTHVEHDGHCPEVTIVEPRKDDHGRLVNQAGLFTLSAYGDTFENVLINSLQDEVLGEVDEDKEDEELARYLCKIYIPNKDRDECLRHLRMMNVHYASLFPDLIGAASYCNSLVAEFSKSTQEEQKVQVDAIAQVQPLVEELQPVTNRIAPPTEIIFSVLLKHAGISNVQLGDSPSLVLELAEVLRNTQLPDWDRRESILASMRTATRAVLRRHDYPVDLRDALVDALIEALPRPPREEGEVLE
;
A
#
# COMPACT_ATOMS: atom_id res chain seq x y z
N MET A 1 4.14 -21.68 6.37
CA MET A 1 3.17 -21.29 7.41
C MET A 1 3.95 -21.01 8.69
N SER A 2 4.37 -19.77 8.90
CA SER A 2 4.95 -19.33 10.17
C SER A 2 3.82 -19.09 11.16
N GLU A 3 3.87 -19.73 12.32
CA GLU A 3 2.97 -19.44 13.44
C GLU A 3 2.98 -17.92 13.74
N PRO A 4 1.83 -17.29 14.02
CA PRO A 4 1.81 -15.89 14.41
C PRO A 4 2.57 -15.75 15.73
N LYS A 5 3.63 -14.92 15.73
CA LYS A 5 4.38 -14.59 16.94
C LYS A 5 3.41 -14.10 18.01
N ASP A 6 3.41 -14.76 19.16
CA ASP A 6 2.64 -14.43 20.36
C ASP A 6 3.06 -13.04 20.87
N THR A 7 2.40 -12.00 20.34
CA THR A 7 2.66 -10.60 20.65
C THR A 7 1.58 -10.09 21.60
N PRO A 8 1.89 -9.12 22.47
CA PRO A 8 0.91 -8.54 23.41
C PRO A 8 -0.37 -8.04 22.73
N ALA A 9 -0.25 -7.54 21.49
CA ALA A 9 -1.39 -7.13 20.67
C ALA A 9 -2.33 -8.31 20.33
N VAL A 10 -1.80 -9.48 19.96
CA VAL A 10 -2.62 -10.65 19.60
C VAL A 10 -3.48 -11.09 20.79
N ARG A 11 -2.89 -11.17 21.98
CA ARG A 11 -3.62 -11.53 23.22
C ARG A 11 -4.70 -10.49 23.59
N TYR A 12 -4.45 -9.21 23.30
CA TYR A 12 -5.44 -8.15 23.49
C TYR A 12 -6.65 -8.37 22.57
N PHE A 13 -6.43 -8.62 21.28
CA PHE A 13 -7.52 -8.80 20.30
C PHE A 13 -8.27 -10.14 20.41
N GLU A 14 -7.73 -11.13 21.10
CA GLU A 14 -8.46 -12.34 21.50
C GLU A 14 -9.59 -12.02 22.49
N LYS A 15 -9.37 -11.06 23.40
CA LYS A 15 -10.37 -10.61 24.37
C LYS A 15 -11.43 -9.70 23.75
N VAL A 16 -11.11 -9.01 22.66
CA VAL A 16 -12.07 -8.13 21.97
C VAL A 16 -13.10 -8.96 21.20
N PRO A 17 -14.40 -8.80 21.48
CA PRO A 17 -15.46 -9.54 20.78
C PRO A 17 -15.67 -9.03 19.36
N CYS A 18 -16.19 -9.91 18.49
CA CYS A 18 -16.65 -9.51 17.15
C CYS A 18 -18.00 -8.77 17.24
N TRP A 19 -18.24 -7.90 16.27
CA TRP A 19 -19.55 -7.27 16.08
C TRP A 19 -20.67 -8.32 16.09
N PRO A 20 -21.81 -8.10 16.79
CA PRO A 20 -22.29 -6.83 17.38
C PRO A 20 -21.96 -6.63 18.87
N ASN A 21 -21.12 -7.48 19.47
CA ASN A 21 -20.83 -7.43 20.90
C ASN A 21 -19.68 -6.47 21.21
N PHE A 22 -19.66 -5.92 22.42
CA PHE A 22 -18.65 -4.95 22.89
C PHE A 22 -18.02 -5.40 24.20
N ALA A 23 -16.75 -5.05 24.42
CA ALA A 23 -16.08 -5.23 25.71
C ALA A 23 -15.01 -4.16 25.96
N SER A 24 -14.92 -3.67 27.19
CA SER A 24 -13.85 -2.78 27.66
C SER A 24 -12.65 -3.61 28.10
N THR A 25 -11.54 -3.51 27.36
CA THR A 25 -10.40 -4.43 27.52
C THR A 25 -9.27 -3.90 28.41
N GLY A 26 -9.38 -2.68 28.98
CA GLY A 26 -8.49 -2.15 30.03
C GLY A 26 -7.02 -1.90 29.65
N GLU A 27 -6.48 -2.58 28.63
CA GLU A 27 -5.05 -2.87 28.58
C GLU A 27 -4.25 -2.04 27.55
N MET A 28 -4.86 -1.30 26.61
CA MET A 28 -4.11 -0.45 25.66
C MET A 28 -4.95 0.72 25.16
N GLY A 29 -4.52 1.97 25.40
CA GLY A 29 -5.00 3.19 24.75
C GLY A 29 -6.53 3.36 24.68
N GLY A 30 -7.11 4.01 25.70
CA GLY A 30 -8.55 4.23 25.83
C GLY A 30 -9.26 3.17 26.71
N GLY A 31 -8.60 2.71 27.78
CA GLY A 31 -8.90 1.46 28.52
C GLY A 31 -10.32 1.24 29.05
N ARG A 32 -11.20 2.24 29.02
CA ARG A 32 -12.61 2.12 29.43
C ARG A 32 -13.61 2.24 28.28
N VAL A 33 -13.13 2.45 27.05
CA VAL A 33 -14.00 2.56 25.87
C VAL A 33 -14.36 1.14 25.40
N PRO A 34 -15.65 0.78 25.37
CA PRO A 34 -16.08 -0.51 24.86
C PRO A 34 -15.67 -0.66 23.39
N ALA A 35 -15.06 -1.79 23.07
CA ALA A 35 -14.55 -2.06 21.74
C ALA A 35 -15.14 -3.33 21.13
N THR A 36 -15.24 -3.30 19.81
CA THR A 36 -15.65 -4.43 18.98
C THR A 36 -14.74 -4.55 17.77
N LYS A 37 -14.65 -5.73 17.15
CA LYS A 37 -13.84 -5.95 15.93
C LYS A 37 -14.68 -6.42 14.75
N LEU A 38 -14.24 -6.01 13.56
CA LEU A 38 -14.75 -6.50 12.27
C LEU A 38 -13.75 -7.49 11.66
N ASP A 39 -14.24 -8.36 10.77
CA ASP A 39 -13.38 -9.26 9.98
C ASP A 39 -12.80 -8.55 8.75
N SER A 40 -13.52 -7.56 8.21
CA SER A 40 -13.09 -6.76 7.08
C SER A 40 -13.63 -5.34 7.15
N TRP A 41 -12.91 -4.39 6.54
CA TRP A 41 -13.42 -3.04 6.31
C TRP A 41 -14.72 -3.06 5.48
N ARG A 42 -14.94 -4.10 4.67
CA ARG A 42 -16.15 -4.28 3.85
C ARG A 42 -17.42 -4.45 4.68
N ASP A 43 -17.28 -4.92 5.92
CA ASP A 43 -18.43 -5.13 6.80
C ASP A 43 -19.04 -3.82 7.28
N ILE A 44 -18.33 -2.69 7.14
CA ILE A 44 -18.88 -1.35 7.45
C ILE A 44 -20.19 -1.10 6.73
N ALA A 45 -20.29 -1.45 5.44
CA ALA A 45 -21.52 -1.25 4.67
C ALA A 45 -22.70 -2.10 5.19
N LYS A 46 -22.42 -3.21 5.90
CA LYS A 46 -23.45 -4.05 6.52
C LYS A 46 -23.84 -3.49 7.89
N ILE A 47 -22.87 -3.16 8.74
CA ILE A 47 -23.16 -2.74 10.11
C ILE A 47 -23.92 -1.41 10.15
N ILE A 48 -23.67 -0.48 9.23
CA ILE A 48 -24.42 0.80 9.19
C ILE A 48 -25.92 0.60 8.95
N GLU A 49 -26.31 -0.54 8.40
CA GLU A 49 -27.71 -0.88 8.16
C GLU A 49 -28.40 -1.47 9.40
N GLU A 50 -27.64 -1.83 10.44
CA GLU A 50 -28.12 -2.46 11.67
C GLU A 50 -28.79 -1.46 12.64
N PRO A 51 -29.67 -1.95 13.54
CA PRO A 51 -30.39 -1.10 14.50
C PRO A 51 -29.50 -0.20 15.36
N PHE A 52 -28.27 -0.63 15.67
CA PHE A 52 -27.31 0.15 16.45
C PHE A 52 -27.01 1.52 15.82
N PHE A 53 -26.85 1.57 14.50
CA PHE A 53 -26.55 2.81 13.76
C PHE A 53 -27.82 3.54 13.29
N LYS A 54 -28.94 2.83 13.13
CA LYS A 54 -30.23 3.38 12.67
C LYS A 54 -31.18 3.82 13.78
N ARG A 55 -30.67 4.12 14.97
CA ARG A 55 -31.50 4.58 16.08
C ARG A 55 -32.25 5.86 15.71
N GLN A 56 -33.57 5.85 15.89
CA GLN A 56 -34.39 7.02 15.58
C GLN A 56 -33.97 8.22 16.43
N LYS A 57 -33.90 9.40 15.81
CA LYS A 57 -33.51 10.67 16.48
C LYS A 57 -32.11 10.63 17.12
N THR A 58 -31.25 9.68 16.76
CA THR A 58 -29.86 9.64 17.22
C THR A 58 -28.94 10.02 16.08
N GLN A 59 -28.06 10.98 16.31
CA GLN A 59 -26.99 11.37 15.40
C GLN A 59 -25.67 10.83 15.95
N LEU A 60 -24.99 10.02 15.14
CA LEU A 60 -23.66 9.49 15.44
C LEU A 60 -22.61 10.26 14.65
N VAL A 61 -21.44 10.45 15.27
CA VAL A 61 -20.26 11.03 14.63
C VAL A 61 -19.06 10.11 14.80
N PHE A 62 -18.13 10.19 13.87
CA PHE A 62 -17.09 9.19 13.66
C PHE A 62 -15.70 9.84 13.61
N ARG A 63 -14.70 9.18 14.19
CA ARG A 63 -13.30 9.61 14.08
C ARG A 63 -12.42 8.44 13.68
N GLY A 64 -11.69 8.61 12.58
CA GLY A 64 -10.71 7.64 12.09
C GLY A 64 -9.38 7.73 12.83
N SER A 65 -8.87 6.60 13.28
CA SER A 65 -7.57 6.48 13.92
C SER A 65 -6.71 5.47 13.15
N ARG A 66 -5.55 5.96 12.69
CA ARG A 66 -4.56 5.17 11.97
C ARG A 66 -4.08 3.97 12.80
N ARG A 67 -3.84 4.14 14.10
CA ARG A 67 -3.37 3.06 14.97
C ARG A 67 -4.43 2.64 15.98
N PHE A 68 -4.48 1.34 16.27
CA PHE A 68 -5.41 0.80 17.26
C PHE A 68 -5.10 1.29 18.68
N ASP A 69 -3.85 1.61 19.00
CA ASP A 69 -3.37 1.95 20.34
C ASP A 69 -3.51 3.45 20.68
N TRP A 70 -4.02 4.26 19.75
CA TRP A 70 -4.22 5.69 19.98
C TRP A 70 -5.49 5.99 20.75
N SER A 71 -5.35 6.77 21.82
CA SER A 71 -6.43 7.43 22.56
C SER A 71 -6.99 8.66 21.83
N LEU A 72 -8.15 9.13 22.25
CA LEU A 72 -8.79 10.38 21.85
C LEU A 72 -8.08 11.58 22.49
N THR A 73 -6.79 11.72 22.25
CA THR A 73 -5.97 12.81 22.79
C THR A 73 -5.87 13.97 21.78
N PRO A 74 -6.37 15.18 22.11
CA PRO A 74 -6.24 16.38 21.28
C PRO A 74 -4.78 16.74 21.04
N SER A 75 -4.50 17.53 20.00
CA SER A 75 -3.13 17.91 19.66
C SER A 75 -2.42 18.63 20.82
N LEU A 76 -3.10 19.49 21.57
CA LEU A 76 -2.54 20.14 22.76
C LEU A 76 -2.28 19.15 23.91
N GLY A 77 -3.15 18.15 24.10
CA GLY A 77 -2.99 17.13 25.13
C GLY A 77 -1.80 16.21 24.90
N ARG A 78 -1.37 16.04 23.64
CA ARG A 78 -0.18 15.25 23.27
C ARG A 78 1.14 15.86 23.77
N LEU A 79 1.13 17.11 24.24
CA LEU A 79 2.30 17.73 24.87
C LEU A 79 2.56 17.19 26.28
N ASP A 80 1.54 16.64 26.94
CA ASP A 80 1.66 15.93 28.22
C ASP A 80 1.69 14.42 27.96
N SER A 81 2.62 13.70 28.59
CA SER A 81 2.71 12.23 28.49
C SER A 81 1.45 11.51 28.97
N ARG A 82 0.63 12.16 29.81
CA ARG A 82 -0.65 11.64 30.30
C ARG A 82 -1.81 11.91 29.35
N GLY A 83 -1.63 12.76 28.33
CA GLY A 83 -2.70 13.16 27.42
C GLY A 83 -3.70 14.17 28.02
N ILE A 84 -3.36 14.79 29.15
CA ILE A 84 -4.23 15.71 29.89
C ILE A 84 -3.90 17.16 29.52
N ILE A 85 -4.94 17.97 29.35
CA ILE A 85 -4.80 19.41 29.12
C ILE A 85 -5.16 20.14 30.41
N THR A 86 -4.27 20.99 30.90
CA THR A 86 -4.59 21.88 32.03
C THR A 86 -5.11 23.22 31.53
N GLN A 87 -5.94 23.86 32.35
CA GLN A 87 -6.51 25.18 32.05
C GLN A 87 -5.40 26.22 31.80
N GLU A 88 -4.29 26.17 32.53
CA GLU A 88 -3.18 27.12 32.39
C GLU A 88 -2.54 27.01 31.01
N VAL A 89 -2.30 25.78 30.53
CA VAL A 89 -1.68 25.53 29.22
C VAL A 89 -2.61 25.96 28.10
N ALA A 90 -3.90 25.59 28.18
CA ALA A 90 -4.89 26.02 27.20
C ALA A 90 -5.02 27.55 27.12
N ASN A 91 -5.08 28.22 28.27
CA ASN A 91 -5.16 29.68 28.34
C ASN A 91 -3.89 30.36 27.81
N ALA A 92 -2.71 29.81 28.11
CA ALA A 92 -1.44 30.32 27.60
C ALA A 92 -1.36 30.20 26.08
N GLN A 93 -1.72 29.03 25.52
CA GLN A 93 -1.74 28.78 24.09
C GLN A 93 -2.71 29.71 23.36
N LEU A 94 -3.94 29.85 23.89
CA LEU A 94 -4.95 30.75 23.33
C LEU A 94 -4.48 32.21 23.36
N LYS A 95 -3.90 32.66 24.48
CA LYS A 95 -3.40 34.02 24.64
C LYS A 95 -2.27 34.32 23.64
N LEU A 96 -1.31 33.40 23.48
CA LEU A 96 -0.23 33.53 22.51
C LEU A 96 -0.76 33.62 21.08
N PHE A 97 -1.69 32.74 20.71
CA PHE A 97 -2.28 32.74 19.38
C PHE A 97 -3.05 34.04 19.11
N ARG A 98 -3.89 34.47 20.05
CA ARG A 98 -4.67 35.72 19.99
C ARG A 98 -3.79 36.96 19.80
N HIS A 99 -2.62 36.99 20.45
CA HIS A 99 -1.63 38.05 20.24
C HIS A 99 -0.95 37.94 18.86
N ALA A 100 -0.59 36.73 18.44
CA ALA A 100 0.10 36.48 17.19
C ALA A 100 -0.76 36.78 15.96
N ILE A 101 -2.07 36.59 16.00
CA ILE A 101 -2.96 36.89 14.85
C ILE A 101 -3.42 38.34 14.78
N ARG A 102 -3.19 39.14 15.84
CA ARG A 102 -3.61 40.55 15.88
C ARG A 102 -2.98 41.33 14.71
N GLY A 103 -3.82 41.97 13.91
CA GLY A 103 -3.41 42.70 12.70
C GLY A 103 -3.07 41.84 11.49
N ARG A 104 -3.25 40.51 11.58
CA ARG A 104 -3.04 39.54 10.47
C ARG A 104 -4.35 38.93 9.94
N ILE A 105 -5.46 39.16 10.63
CA ILE A 105 -6.80 38.71 10.24
C ILE A 105 -7.66 39.91 9.86
N SER A 106 -8.51 39.73 8.85
CA SER A 106 -9.49 40.72 8.41
C SER A 106 -10.68 40.84 9.35
N ASP A 107 -11.02 39.74 10.04
CA ASP A 107 -12.11 39.70 11.01
C ASP A 107 -11.59 39.87 12.43
N HIS A 108 -11.78 41.07 13.00
CA HIS A 108 -11.36 41.37 14.36
C HIS A 108 -12.24 40.77 15.44
N THR A 109 -13.46 40.30 15.11
CA THR A 109 -14.39 39.70 16.08
C THR A 109 -13.86 38.39 16.67
N LEU A 110 -13.03 37.66 15.90
CA LEU A 110 -12.33 36.45 16.38
C LEU A 110 -11.41 36.71 17.58
N VAL A 111 -11.02 37.97 17.81
CA VAL A 111 -10.16 38.37 18.92
C VAL A 111 -10.98 38.78 20.14
N ASP A 112 -12.31 38.84 20.06
CA ASP A 112 -13.20 39.24 21.16
C ASP A 112 -13.39 38.12 22.18
N ILE A 113 -13.24 38.47 23.45
CA ILE A 113 -13.18 37.50 24.56
C ILE A 113 -14.61 37.12 24.95
N ASP A 114 -15.17 36.16 24.24
CA ASP A 114 -16.35 35.40 24.62
C ASP A 114 -16.18 33.91 24.25
N ASP A 115 -17.06 33.06 24.77
CA ASP A 115 -16.95 31.61 24.65
C ASP A 115 -17.10 31.14 23.19
N GLU A 116 -18.00 31.76 22.43
CA GLU A 116 -18.26 31.37 21.05
C GLU A 116 -17.08 31.76 20.15
N ASN A 117 -16.61 32.99 20.24
CA ASN A 117 -15.43 33.46 19.52
C ASN A 117 -14.16 32.71 19.94
N THR A 118 -14.08 32.25 21.20
CA THR A 118 -12.96 31.41 21.65
C THR A 118 -12.99 30.04 20.96
N LYS A 119 -14.16 29.41 20.83
CA LYS A 119 -14.33 28.15 20.08
C LYS A 119 -14.02 28.32 18.60
N GLU A 120 -14.50 29.40 17.97
CA GLU A 120 -14.16 29.73 16.58
C GLU A 120 -12.65 29.93 16.42
N LEU A 121 -12.02 30.66 17.34
CA LEU A 121 -10.59 30.92 17.31
C LEU A 121 -9.76 29.63 17.42
N TRP A 122 -10.20 28.67 18.24
CA TRP A 122 -9.59 27.34 18.28
C TRP A 122 -9.72 26.60 16.96
N SER A 123 -10.90 26.59 16.35
CA SER A 123 -11.12 25.94 15.06
C SER A 123 -10.24 26.53 13.95
N VAL A 124 -10.17 27.86 13.85
CA VAL A 124 -9.30 28.56 12.90
C VAL A 124 -7.84 28.17 13.16
N GLY A 125 -7.40 28.19 14.42
CA GLY A 125 -6.05 27.77 14.80
C GLY A 125 -5.72 26.35 14.35
N GLN A 126 -6.61 25.39 14.60
CA GLN A 126 -6.41 23.98 14.25
C GLN A 126 -6.23 23.77 12.75
N HIS A 127 -7.01 24.47 11.93
CA HIS A 127 -6.86 24.43 10.47
C HIS A 127 -5.50 24.94 10.00
N HIS A 128 -4.87 25.84 10.75
CA HIS A 128 -3.52 26.36 10.49
C HIS A 128 -2.41 25.64 11.27
N GLY A 129 -2.70 24.50 11.89
CA GLY A 129 -1.69 23.66 12.58
C GLY A 129 -1.38 24.08 14.02
N LEU A 130 -2.23 24.90 14.65
CA LEU A 130 -2.13 25.19 16.08
C LEU A 130 -2.43 23.92 16.88
N HIS A 131 -1.68 23.70 17.96
CA HIS A 131 -2.05 22.70 18.96
C HIS A 131 -3.26 23.23 19.75
N THR A 132 -4.37 22.48 19.71
CA THR A 132 -5.68 22.87 20.25
C THR A 132 -6.24 21.78 21.18
N PRO A 133 -7.18 22.16 22.08
CA PRO A 133 -7.90 21.21 22.92
C PRO A 133 -9.06 20.48 22.19
N LEU A 134 -9.24 20.74 20.90
CA LEU A 134 -10.34 20.21 20.11
C LEU A 134 -10.00 18.82 19.53
N LEU A 135 -11.01 17.96 19.45
CA LEU A 135 -10.95 16.69 18.70
C LEU A 135 -11.83 16.76 17.46
N ASP A 136 -11.28 16.36 16.32
CA ASP A 136 -12.02 16.29 15.05
C ASP A 136 -12.93 15.05 14.99
N TRP A 137 -14.15 15.25 14.52
CA TRP A 137 -15.11 14.20 14.19
C TRP A 137 -15.71 14.46 12.81
N SER A 138 -16.31 13.45 12.22
CA SER A 138 -17.02 13.53 10.96
C SER A 138 -18.42 12.92 11.09
N TYR A 139 -19.41 13.50 10.42
CA TYR A 139 -20.72 12.88 10.25
C TYR A 139 -20.69 11.64 9.35
N SER A 140 -19.62 11.42 8.60
CA SER A 140 -19.49 10.30 7.67
C SER A 140 -18.51 9.25 8.18
N ILE A 141 -19.02 8.03 8.40
CA ILE A 141 -18.17 6.87 8.73
C ILE A 141 -17.15 6.56 7.63
N TYR A 142 -17.45 6.88 6.37
CA TYR A 142 -16.51 6.68 5.25
C TYR A 142 -15.37 7.69 5.26
N VAL A 143 -15.64 8.93 5.71
CA VAL A 143 -14.58 9.92 5.94
C VAL A 143 -13.70 9.50 7.12
N ALA A 144 -14.29 9.00 8.21
CA ALA A 144 -13.51 8.40 9.30
C ALA A 144 -12.69 7.18 8.84
N LEU A 145 -13.26 6.31 8.00
CA LEU A 145 -12.55 5.18 7.42
C LEU A 145 -11.38 5.65 6.54
N PHE A 146 -11.57 6.70 5.75
CA PHE A 146 -10.48 7.33 5.01
C PHE A 146 -9.36 7.75 5.96
N PHE A 147 -9.64 8.52 7.02
CA PHE A 147 -8.60 8.95 7.97
C PHE A 147 -7.90 7.79 8.69
N ALA A 148 -8.57 6.66 8.89
CA ALA A 148 -7.97 5.47 9.47
C ALA A 148 -7.00 4.76 8.52
N PHE A 149 -7.22 4.83 7.20
CA PHE A 149 -6.43 4.12 6.18
C PHE A 149 -5.58 5.01 5.27
N ALA A 150 -5.73 6.34 5.33
CA ALA A 150 -5.15 7.31 4.39
C ALA A 150 -3.62 7.23 4.33
N ASP A 151 -2.96 6.97 5.47
CA ASP A 151 -1.52 6.81 5.55
C ASP A 151 -1.08 5.35 5.67
N ASP A 152 0.06 5.04 5.07
CA ASP A 152 0.62 3.68 5.07
C ASP A 152 1.22 3.33 6.44
N ASP A 153 0.98 2.11 6.93
CA ASP A 153 1.43 1.65 8.24
C ASP A 153 1.69 0.15 8.24
N ALA A 154 2.81 -0.26 8.83
CA ALA A 154 3.21 -1.67 8.87
C ALA A 154 2.21 -2.48 9.70
N SER A 155 1.59 -3.49 9.07
CA SER A 155 0.59 -4.34 9.71
C SER A 155 1.14 -5.23 10.83
N GLU A 156 2.45 -5.50 10.83
CA GLU A 156 3.12 -6.26 11.89
C GLU A 156 3.11 -5.54 13.25
N GLU A 157 3.31 -4.22 13.22
CA GLU A 157 3.29 -3.37 14.43
C GLU A 157 1.88 -2.85 14.74
N ASN A 158 1.05 -2.69 13.71
CA ASN A 158 -0.28 -2.14 13.79
C ASN A 158 -1.30 -3.06 13.09
N PRO A 159 -1.73 -4.17 13.75
CA PRO A 159 -2.60 -5.16 13.14
C PRO A 159 -4.03 -4.66 12.85
N PHE A 160 -4.46 -3.58 13.51
CA PHE A 160 -5.81 -3.01 13.36
C PHE A 160 -5.77 -1.49 13.21
N ARG A 161 -6.64 -0.96 12.36
CA ARG A 161 -7.09 0.42 12.36
C ARG A 161 -8.27 0.58 13.33
N ALA A 162 -8.60 1.80 13.70
CA ALA A 162 -9.72 2.06 14.60
C ALA A 162 -10.64 3.16 14.06
N ILE A 163 -11.95 3.02 14.30
CA ILE A 163 -12.92 4.09 14.18
C ILE A 163 -13.58 4.27 15.54
N TYR A 164 -13.54 5.48 16.08
CA TYR A 164 -14.33 5.87 17.24
C TYR A 164 -15.70 6.33 16.79
N VAL A 165 -16.73 5.96 17.56
CA VAL A 165 -18.11 6.35 17.35
C VAL A 165 -18.60 7.07 18.59
N LEU A 166 -19.17 8.26 18.42
CA LEU A 166 -19.72 9.08 19.49
C LEU A 166 -21.19 9.39 19.19
N ASN A 167 -22.05 9.26 20.20
CA ASN A 167 -23.44 9.69 20.15
C ASN A 167 -23.54 11.19 20.39
N LYS A 168 -23.51 11.96 19.31
CA LYS A 168 -23.60 13.42 19.34
C LYS A 168 -24.89 13.89 20.02
N THR A 169 -26.03 13.29 19.70
CA THR A 169 -27.33 13.71 20.27
C THR A 169 -27.35 13.62 21.79
N HIS A 170 -26.69 12.61 22.37
CA HIS A 170 -26.62 12.51 23.81
C HIS A 170 -25.72 13.59 24.42
N VAL A 171 -24.55 13.85 23.82
CA VAL A 171 -23.63 14.90 24.29
C VAL A 171 -24.26 16.29 24.20
N GLU A 172 -25.09 16.56 23.18
CA GLU A 172 -25.77 17.84 23.02
C GLU A 172 -27.00 18.02 23.91
N HIS A 173 -27.52 16.94 24.49
CA HIS A 173 -28.73 17.04 25.30
C HIS A 173 -28.41 17.72 26.63
N ASP A 174 -29.13 18.80 26.93
CA ASP A 174 -28.93 19.59 28.14
C ASP A 174 -28.95 18.70 29.39
N GLY A 175 -27.94 18.91 30.24
CA GLY A 175 -27.76 18.18 31.49
C GLY A 175 -26.89 16.93 31.37
N HIS A 176 -26.80 16.28 30.20
CA HIS A 176 -26.24 14.93 30.14
C HIS A 176 -24.71 14.85 30.18
N CYS A 177 -24.06 15.77 29.48
CA CYS A 177 -22.60 15.82 29.36
C CYS A 177 -22.11 17.27 29.55
N PRO A 178 -22.27 17.87 30.74
CA PRO A 178 -21.96 19.29 30.95
C PRO A 178 -20.48 19.62 30.73
N GLU A 179 -19.60 18.63 30.86
CA GLU A 179 -18.16 18.77 30.68
C GLU A 179 -17.69 18.55 29.23
N VAL A 180 -18.58 18.17 28.31
CA VAL A 180 -18.23 17.93 26.90
C VAL A 180 -19.15 18.75 26.00
N THR A 181 -18.55 19.65 25.23
CA THR A 181 -19.29 20.53 24.31
C THR A 181 -19.02 20.14 22.86
N ILE A 182 -20.08 20.05 22.07
CA ILE A 182 -19.98 20.00 20.60
C ILE A 182 -19.69 21.41 20.07
N VAL A 183 -18.71 21.50 19.18
CA VAL A 183 -18.31 22.74 18.51
C VAL A 183 -18.51 22.57 17.01
N GLU A 184 -19.45 23.34 16.47
CA GLU A 184 -19.70 23.47 15.03
C GLU A 184 -19.33 24.88 14.59
N PRO A 185 -18.09 25.09 14.11
CA PRO A 185 -17.63 26.41 13.69
C PRO A 185 -18.49 26.96 12.56
N ARG A 186 -18.79 28.26 12.62
CA ARG A 186 -19.55 28.95 11.57
C ARG A 186 -18.68 29.31 10.37
N LYS A 187 -17.37 29.40 10.59
CA LYS A 187 -16.38 29.81 9.59
C LYS A 187 -15.67 28.58 9.05
N ASP A 188 -15.64 28.47 7.73
CA ASP A 188 -14.87 27.46 6.99
C ASP A 188 -14.17 28.13 5.81
N ASP A 189 -13.14 28.92 6.12
CA ASP A 189 -12.43 29.77 5.15
C ASP A 189 -11.89 29.00 3.93
N HIS A 190 -11.68 27.68 4.09
CA HIS A 190 -11.11 26.82 3.05
C HIS A 190 -12.08 25.71 2.60
N GLY A 191 -13.33 25.67 3.06
CA GLY A 191 -14.27 24.59 2.71
C GLY A 191 -13.89 23.20 3.26
N ARG A 192 -12.89 23.12 4.13
CA ARG A 192 -12.34 21.86 4.65
C ARG A 192 -13.31 21.21 5.63
N LEU A 193 -13.89 22.00 6.52
CA LEU A 193 -14.85 21.52 7.52
C LEU A 193 -16.07 20.91 6.82
N VAL A 194 -16.63 21.61 5.84
CA VAL A 194 -17.80 21.15 5.07
C VAL A 194 -17.47 19.88 4.29
N ASN A 195 -16.32 19.84 3.58
CA ASN A 195 -15.97 18.67 2.76
C ASN A 195 -15.68 17.41 3.57
N GLN A 196 -15.21 17.56 4.81
CA GLN A 196 -14.98 16.46 5.73
C GLN A 196 -16.25 16.08 6.51
N ALA A 197 -17.36 16.80 6.30
CA ALA A 197 -18.54 16.76 7.14
C ALA A 197 -18.15 16.86 8.64
N GLY A 198 -17.23 17.79 8.91
CA GLY A 198 -16.47 17.87 10.15
C GLY A 198 -17.18 18.67 11.24
N LEU A 199 -16.88 18.31 12.47
CA LEU A 199 -17.23 19.02 13.69
C LEU A 199 -16.14 18.76 14.74
N PHE A 200 -16.19 19.47 15.85
CA PHE A 200 -15.25 19.26 16.95
C PHE A 200 -15.94 18.95 18.28
N THR A 201 -15.20 18.31 19.18
CA THR A 201 -15.56 18.25 20.60
C THR A 201 -14.53 19.00 21.43
N LEU A 202 -14.98 19.62 22.51
CA LEU A 202 -14.16 20.24 23.54
C LEU A 202 -14.56 19.66 24.90
N SER A 203 -13.63 19.05 25.62
CA SER A 203 -13.86 18.57 26.99
C SER A 203 -13.35 19.57 28.02
N ALA A 204 -13.84 19.41 29.25
CA ALA A 204 -13.25 20.03 30.43
C ALA A 204 -11.76 19.66 30.57
N TYR A 205 -11.02 20.55 31.21
CA TYR A 205 -9.59 20.39 31.46
C TYR A 205 -9.34 19.57 32.74
N GLY A 206 -8.20 18.89 32.81
CA GLY A 206 -7.75 18.19 34.00
C GLY A 206 -7.84 16.66 33.93
N ASP A 207 -8.52 16.09 32.93
CA ASP A 207 -8.54 14.65 32.65
C ASP A 207 -8.55 14.38 31.13
N THR A 208 -8.53 13.11 30.72
CA THR A 208 -8.64 12.70 29.31
C THR A 208 -10.09 12.79 28.81
N PHE A 209 -10.27 12.99 27.51
CA PHE A 209 -11.60 13.07 26.90
C PHE A 209 -12.45 11.83 27.21
N GLU A 210 -11.86 10.65 27.11
CA GLU A 210 -12.56 9.39 27.40
C GLU A 210 -13.02 9.31 28.85
N ASN A 211 -12.17 9.69 29.81
CA ASN A 211 -12.53 9.64 31.22
C ASN A 211 -13.64 10.64 31.56
N VAL A 212 -13.53 11.88 31.09
CA VAL A 212 -14.57 12.91 31.27
C VAL A 212 -15.91 12.41 30.77
N LEU A 213 -15.97 11.88 29.55
CA LEU A 213 -17.21 11.41 28.96
C LEU A 213 -17.77 10.17 29.68
N ILE A 214 -16.92 9.19 29.99
CA ILE A 214 -17.37 7.94 30.64
C ILE A 214 -17.84 8.21 32.07
N ASN A 215 -17.18 9.09 32.82
CA ASN A 215 -17.61 9.45 34.17
C ASN A 215 -19.00 10.13 34.14
N SER A 216 -19.22 11.04 33.17
CA SER A 216 -20.54 11.68 32.97
C SER A 216 -21.63 10.65 32.68
N LEU A 217 -21.31 9.62 31.89
CA LEU A 217 -22.26 8.54 31.55
C LEU A 217 -22.50 7.57 32.72
N GLN A 218 -21.51 7.38 33.59
CA GLN A 218 -21.66 6.53 34.78
C GLN A 218 -22.70 7.08 35.74
N ASP A 219 -22.63 8.39 36.00
CA ASP A 219 -23.53 9.05 36.94
C ASP A 219 -24.98 9.10 36.45
N GLU A 220 -25.20 9.17 35.14
CA GLU A 220 -26.54 9.35 34.56
C GLU A 220 -27.20 8.08 34.04
N VAL A 221 -26.44 7.22 33.36
CA VAL A 221 -26.99 6.14 32.52
C VAL A 221 -26.70 4.77 33.11
N LEU A 222 -25.52 4.56 33.69
CA LEU A 222 -25.06 3.24 34.11
C LEU A 222 -25.44 2.89 35.56
N GLY A 223 -25.96 3.84 36.35
CA GLY A 223 -26.26 3.62 37.77
C GLY A 223 -27.29 2.51 38.08
N GLU A 224 -28.13 2.11 37.10
CA GLU A 224 -29.13 1.04 37.23
C GLU A 224 -28.88 -0.17 36.31
N VAL A 225 -27.74 -0.21 35.61
CA VAL A 225 -27.43 -1.28 34.63
C VAL A 225 -26.70 -2.42 35.31
N ASP A 226 -27.00 -3.67 34.94
CA ASP A 226 -26.26 -4.85 35.40
C ASP A 226 -24.78 -4.74 34.95
N GLU A 227 -23.82 -5.08 35.83
CA GLU A 227 -22.37 -5.04 35.51
C GLU A 227 -22.03 -5.76 34.19
N ASP A 228 -22.68 -6.89 33.91
CA ASP A 228 -22.47 -7.70 32.70
C ASP A 228 -22.92 -6.99 31.38
N LYS A 229 -23.69 -5.91 31.47
CA LYS A 229 -24.23 -5.15 30.32
C LYS A 229 -23.70 -3.73 30.22
N GLU A 230 -22.88 -3.30 31.17
CA GLU A 230 -22.33 -1.94 31.18
C GLU A 230 -21.61 -1.61 29.87
N ASP A 231 -20.83 -2.54 29.34
CA ASP A 231 -20.09 -2.34 28.08
C ASP A 231 -21.02 -2.18 26.87
N GLU A 232 -22.11 -2.94 26.81
CA GLU A 232 -23.10 -2.84 25.73
C GLU A 232 -23.89 -1.53 25.80
N GLU A 233 -24.25 -1.09 27.01
CA GLU A 233 -24.94 0.17 27.23
C GLU A 233 -24.01 1.37 26.98
N LEU A 234 -22.77 1.33 27.47
CA LEU A 234 -21.78 2.37 27.23
C LEU A 234 -21.44 2.50 25.73
N ALA A 235 -21.39 1.37 25.01
CA ALA A 235 -21.13 1.35 23.57
C ALA A 235 -22.16 2.15 22.77
N ARG A 236 -23.39 2.35 23.29
CA ARG A 236 -24.43 3.17 22.64
C ARG A 236 -24.08 4.66 22.63
N TYR A 237 -23.14 5.10 23.46
CA TYR A 237 -22.73 6.50 23.62
C TYR A 237 -21.33 6.75 23.10
N LEU A 238 -20.37 5.89 23.46
CA LEU A 238 -19.00 5.95 22.98
C LEU A 238 -18.49 4.53 22.77
N CYS A 239 -18.06 4.20 21.56
CA CYS A 239 -17.43 2.91 21.29
C CYS A 239 -16.29 3.02 20.27
N LYS A 240 -15.52 1.94 20.17
CA LYS A 240 -14.40 1.80 19.25
C LYS A 240 -14.58 0.55 18.38
N ILE A 241 -14.43 0.72 17.08
CA ILE A 241 -14.53 -0.35 16.09
C ILE A 241 -13.12 -0.61 15.54
N TYR A 242 -12.60 -1.80 15.79
CA TYR A 242 -11.35 -2.26 15.23
C TYR A 242 -11.55 -2.89 13.86
N ILE A 243 -10.72 -2.48 12.90
CA ILE A 243 -10.76 -2.93 11.51
C ILE A 243 -9.39 -3.50 11.18
N PRO A 244 -9.26 -4.73 10.66
CA PRO A 244 -7.96 -5.29 10.32
C PRO A 244 -7.19 -4.37 9.38
N ASN A 245 -5.90 -4.14 9.66
CA ASN A 245 -5.00 -3.37 8.80
C ASN A 245 -4.56 -4.23 7.59
N LYS A 246 -5.54 -4.58 6.76
CA LYS A 246 -5.42 -5.36 5.52
C LYS A 246 -6.20 -4.67 4.41
N ASP A 247 -5.85 -4.97 3.17
CA ASP A 247 -6.56 -4.49 1.97
C ASP A 247 -6.70 -2.96 1.90
N ARG A 248 -5.73 -2.21 2.44
CA ARG A 248 -5.72 -0.75 2.49
C ARG A 248 -5.96 -0.13 1.11
N ASP A 249 -5.23 -0.59 0.10
CA ASP A 249 -5.29 -0.01 -1.24
C ASP A 249 -6.65 -0.30 -1.91
N GLU A 250 -7.28 -1.43 -1.61
CA GLU A 250 -8.66 -1.71 -2.05
C GLU A 250 -9.68 -0.83 -1.32
N CYS A 251 -9.53 -0.66 -0.01
CA CYS A 251 -10.38 0.23 0.79
C CYS A 251 -10.33 1.67 0.25
N LEU A 252 -9.14 2.21 0.01
CA LEU A 252 -8.95 3.55 -0.53
C LEU A 252 -9.50 3.71 -1.96
N ARG A 253 -9.35 2.69 -2.83
CA ARG A 253 -10.00 2.68 -4.15
C ARG A 253 -11.52 2.74 -4.03
N HIS A 254 -12.11 1.98 -3.10
CA HIS A 254 -13.56 1.99 -2.89
C HIS A 254 -14.04 3.35 -2.38
N LEU A 255 -13.35 3.93 -1.40
CA LEU A 255 -13.64 5.28 -0.89
C LEU A 255 -13.55 6.35 -2.00
N ARG A 256 -12.57 6.23 -2.90
CA ARG A 256 -12.43 7.12 -4.05
C ARG A 256 -13.64 7.05 -4.99
N MET A 257 -14.23 5.87 -5.20
CA MET A 257 -15.47 5.73 -6.00
C MET A 257 -16.67 6.44 -5.36
N MET A 258 -16.64 6.67 -4.04
CA MET A 258 -17.63 7.45 -3.30
C MET A 258 -17.24 8.93 -3.15
N ASN A 259 -16.26 9.41 -3.94
CA ASN A 259 -15.72 10.76 -3.89
C ASN A 259 -15.08 11.13 -2.53
N VAL A 260 -14.58 10.13 -1.78
CA VAL A 260 -13.84 10.31 -0.53
C VAL A 260 -12.35 10.09 -0.79
N HIS A 261 -11.61 11.18 -1.00
CA HIS A 261 -10.18 11.16 -1.27
C HIS A 261 -9.52 12.49 -0.87
N TYR A 262 -8.17 12.56 -0.86
CA TYR A 262 -7.43 13.77 -0.47
C TYR A 262 -7.92 15.05 -1.15
N ALA A 263 -8.10 15.04 -2.48
CA ALA A 263 -8.51 16.25 -3.21
C ALA A 263 -9.96 16.72 -2.93
N SER A 264 -10.85 15.85 -2.43
CA SER A 264 -12.22 16.25 -2.07
C SER A 264 -12.26 16.72 -0.63
N LEU A 265 -11.60 16.01 0.29
CA LEU A 265 -11.56 16.35 1.72
C LEU A 265 -10.69 17.57 2.05
N PHE A 266 -9.68 17.83 1.22
CA PHE A 266 -8.77 18.97 1.35
C PHE A 266 -8.78 19.75 0.01
N PRO A 267 -9.66 20.75 -0.13
CA PRO A 267 -9.84 21.50 -1.39
C PRO A 267 -8.75 22.56 -1.60
N ASP A 268 -7.51 22.22 -1.28
CA ASP A 268 -6.35 23.07 -1.49
C ASP A 268 -5.25 22.35 -2.28
N LEU A 269 -4.19 23.09 -2.61
CA LEU A 269 -3.08 22.55 -3.38
C LEU A 269 -2.38 21.38 -2.65
N ILE A 270 -2.41 21.38 -1.32
CA ILE A 270 -1.84 20.29 -0.51
C ILE A 270 -2.66 19.01 -0.71
N GLY A 271 -3.99 19.09 -0.62
CA GLY A 271 -4.90 17.97 -0.89
C GLY A 271 -4.80 17.45 -2.32
N ALA A 272 -4.72 18.34 -3.30
CA ALA A 272 -4.52 17.97 -4.70
C ALA A 272 -3.18 17.24 -4.91
N ALA A 273 -2.09 17.76 -4.35
CA ALA A 273 -0.78 17.12 -4.43
C ALA A 273 -0.77 15.74 -3.76
N SER A 274 -1.32 15.62 -2.55
CA SER A 274 -1.44 14.34 -1.84
C SER A 274 -2.28 13.32 -2.61
N TYR A 275 -3.34 13.77 -3.28
CA TYR A 275 -4.14 12.91 -4.14
C TYR A 275 -3.34 12.35 -5.32
N CYS A 276 -2.64 13.21 -6.07
CA CYS A 276 -1.79 12.78 -7.17
C CYS A 276 -0.69 11.81 -6.70
N ASN A 277 -0.04 12.11 -5.58
CA ASN A 277 0.98 11.23 -4.99
C ASN A 277 0.40 9.86 -4.65
N SER A 278 -0.81 9.81 -4.09
CA SER A 278 -1.48 8.54 -3.76
C SER A 278 -1.79 7.70 -5.00
N LEU A 279 -2.20 8.33 -6.11
CA LEU A 279 -2.47 7.64 -7.38
C LEU A 279 -1.20 7.08 -8.02
N VAL A 280 -0.13 7.88 -8.06
CA VAL A 280 1.15 7.45 -8.65
C VAL A 280 1.79 6.35 -7.81
N ALA A 281 1.70 6.43 -6.49
CA ALA A 281 2.16 5.36 -5.60
C ALA A 281 1.42 4.05 -5.85
N GLU A 282 0.09 4.10 -5.97
CA GLU A 282 -0.74 2.93 -6.30
C GLU A 282 -0.37 2.32 -7.66
N PHE A 283 -0.27 3.15 -8.71
CA PHE A 283 0.12 2.72 -10.06
C PHE A 283 1.53 2.09 -10.09
N SER A 284 2.46 2.65 -9.32
CA SER A 284 3.82 2.12 -9.22
C SER A 284 3.83 0.73 -8.55
N LYS A 285 3.02 0.53 -7.50
CA LYS A 285 2.87 -0.78 -6.83
C LYS A 285 2.27 -1.82 -7.77
N SER A 286 1.18 -1.49 -8.47
CA SER A 286 0.54 -2.43 -9.40
C SER A 286 1.49 -2.85 -10.53
N THR A 287 2.27 -1.91 -11.07
CA THR A 287 3.27 -2.21 -12.10
C THR A 287 4.37 -3.14 -11.58
N GLN A 288 4.84 -2.93 -10.34
CA GLN A 288 5.84 -3.80 -9.71
C GLN A 288 5.27 -5.21 -9.43
N GLU A 289 4.00 -5.31 -9.04
CA GLU A 289 3.32 -6.59 -8.84
C GLU A 289 3.16 -7.35 -10.16
N GLU A 290 2.74 -6.68 -11.24
CA GLU A 290 2.66 -7.26 -12.58
C GLU A 290 4.03 -7.78 -13.07
N GLN A 291 5.08 -6.98 -12.87
CA GLN A 291 6.45 -7.40 -13.19
C GLN A 291 6.90 -8.61 -12.36
N LYS A 292 6.61 -8.64 -11.06
CA LYS A 292 6.91 -9.80 -10.20
C LYS A 292 6.17 -11.06 -10.64
N VAL A 293 4.88 -10.97 -10.92
CA VAL A 293 4.08 -12.10 -11.42
C VAL A 293 4.65 -12.61 -12.75
N GLN A 294 5.09 -11.71 -13.63
CA GLN A 294 5.72 -12.10 -14.89
C GLN A 294 7.06 -12.80 -14.66
N VAL A 295 7.90 -12.31 -13.74
CA VAL A 295 9.17 -12.95 -13.38
C VAL A 295 8.95 -14.31 -12.72
N ASP A 296 7.98 -14.43 -11.80
CA ASP A 296 7.64 -15.68 -11.13
C ASP A 296 7.04 -16.70 -12.11
N ALA A 297 6.21 -16.25 -13.06
CA ALA A 297 5.68 -17.10 -14.12
C ALA A 297 6.80 -17.61 -15.04
N ILE A 298 7.76 -16.75 -15.42
CA ILE A 298 8.94 -17.16 -16.17
C ILE A 298 9.76 -18.18 -15.36
N ALA A 299 10.01 -17.92 -14.08
CA ALA A 299 10.76 -18.80 -13.20
C ALA A 299 10.08 -20.15 -12.94
N GLN A 300 8.75 -20.22 -12.93
CA GLN A 300 7.99 -21.47 -12.80
C GLN A 300 7.91 -22.27 -14.09
N VAL A 301 7.94 -21.61 -15.25
CA VAL A 301 7.95 -22.25 -16.57
C VAL A 301 9.36 -22.71 -16.96
N GLN A 302 10.41 -22.04 -16.48
CA GLN A 302 11.81 -22.35 -16.81
C GLN A 302 12.21 -23.82 -16.58
N PRO A 303 11.91 -24.47 -15.43
CA PRO A 303 12.27 -25.87 -15.19
C PRO A 303 11.43 -26.86 -16.00
N LEU A 304 10.15 -26.54 -16.25
CA LEU A 304 9.27 -27.36 -17.10
C LEU A 304 9.69 -27.32 -18.58
N VAL A 305 10.21 -26.18 -19.04
CA VAL A 305 10.82 -26.04 -20.37
C VAL A 305 12.15 -26.79 -20.44
N GLU A 306 12.94 -26.83 -19.36
CA GLU A 306 14.16 -27.66 -19.29
C GLU A 306 13.86 -29.17 -19.29
N GLU A 307 12.75 -29.62 -18.69
CA GLU A 307 12.34 -31.03 -18.69
C GLU A 307 11.66 -31.48 -20.01
N LEU A 308 10.97 -30.57 -20.71
CA LEU A 308 10.29 -30.85 -21.98
C LEU A 308 11.15 -30.64 -23.23
N GLN A 309 12.39 -30.17 -23.07
CA GLN A 309 13.36 -30.24 -24.15
C GLN A 309 13.67 -31.72 -24.41
N PRO A 310 13.43 -32.25 -25.63
CA PRO A 310 13.88 -33.58 -25.95
C PRO A 310 15.39 -33.61 -25.75
N VAL A 311 15.87 -34.64 -25.05
CA VAL A 311 17.27 -35.03 -24.92
C VAL A 311 17.84 -35.25 -26.33
N THR A 312 18.15 -34.14 -27.00
CA THR A 312 19.03 -34.08 -28.14
C THR A 312 20.26 -33.41 -27.58
N ASN A 313 21.31 -34.22 -27.49
CA ASN A 313 22.66 -33.88 -27.08
C ASN A 313 23.00 -32.39 -27.19
N ARG A 314 23.69 -31.87 -26.18
CA ARG A 314 24.51 -30.66 -26.28
C ARG A 314 25.37 -30.73 -27.55
N ILE A 315 24.87 -30.20 -28.65
CA ILE A 315 25.62 -29.82 -29.84
C ILE A 315 25.29 -28.34 -29.98
N ALA A 316 26.29 -27.50 -29.74
CA ALA A 316 26.15 -26.06 -29.96
C ALA A 316 25.55 -25.81 -31.36
N PRO A 317 24.60 -24.88 -31.52
CA PRO A 317 23.99 -24.62 -32.81
C PRO A 317 25.11 -24.32 -33.84
N PRO A 318 25.04 -24.86 -35.08
CA PRO A 318 26.12 -24.74 -36.07
C PRO A 318 26.60 -23.29 -36.29
N THR A 319 25.71 -22.32 -36.08
CA THR A 319 25.99 -20.88 -36.13
C THR A 319 27.05 -20.41 -35.13
N GLU A 320 27.08 -20.93 -33.89
CA GLU A 320 28.09 -20.54 -32.89
C GLU A 320 29.47 -21.12 -33.22
N ILE A 321 29.52 -22.36 -33.72
CA ILE A 321 30.76 -23.00 -34.17
C ILE A 321 31.33 -22.24 -35.37
N ILE A 322 30.51 -21.96 -36.38
CA ILE A 322 30.92 -21.22 -37.58
C ILE A 322 31.39 -19.80 -37.22
N PHE A 323 30.68 -19.11 -36.33
CA PHE A 323 31.09 -17.79 -35.85
C PHE A 323 32.43 -17.82 -35.10
N SER A 324 32.64 -18.82 -34.25
CA SER A 324 33.91 -19.00 -33.51
C SER A 324 35.10 -19.28 -34.43
N VAL A 325 34.91 -20.08 -35.49
CA VAL A 325 35.95 -20.40 -36.48
C VAL A 325 36.28 -19.15 -37.30
N LEU A 326 35.27 -18.39 -37.73
CA LEU A 326 35.45 -17.14 -38.47
C LEU A 326 36.20 -16.08 -37.65
N LEU A 327 35.86 -15.91 -36.36
CA LEU A 327 36.55 -14.99 -35.46
C LEU A 327 38.02 -15.39 -35.25
N LYS A 328 38.31 -16.69 -35.06
CA LYS A 328 39.69 -17.18 -34.95
C LYS A 328 40.47 -16.92 -36.24
N HIS A 329 39.89 -17.22 -37.41
CA HIS A 329 40.58 -17.07 -38.68
C HIS A 329 40.79 -15.60 -39.08
N ALA A 330 39.82 -14.72 -38.76
CA ALA A 330 39.92 -13.28 -38.97
C ALA A 330 40.89 -12.60 -38.01
N GLY A 331 40.97 -13.05 -36.76
CA GLY A 331 41.96 -12.58 -35.78
C GLY A 331 43.40 -12.95 -36.14
N ILE A 332 43.60 -14.05 -36.88
CA ILE A 332 44.92 -14.46 -37.39
C ILE A 332 45.31 -13.66 -38.65
N SER A 333 44.33 -13.25 -39.46
CA SER A 333 44.56 -12.75 -40.82
C SER A 333 44.20 -11.27 -41.03
N ASN A 334 43.78 -10.57 -39.97
CA ASN A 334 43.43 -9.13 -39.96
C ASN A 334 42.38 -8.73 -41.03
N VAL A 335 41.41 -9.60 -41.29
CA VAL A 335 40.34 -9.37 -42.28
C VAL A 335 39.20 -8.57 -41.66
N GLN A 336 38.85 -7.41 -42.24
CA GLN A 336 37.64 -6.69 -41.87
C GLN A 336 36.41 -7.43 -42.43
N LEU A 337 35.69 -8.14 -41.57
CA LEU A 337 34.42 -8.78 -41.91
C LEU A 337 33.30 -7.74 -42.00
N GLY A 338 33.15 -7.11 -43.17
CA GLY A 338 31.93 -6.37 -43.51
C GLY A 338 30.76 -7.36 -43.68
N ASP A 339 29.63 -7.10 -43.00
CA ASP A 339 28.41 -7.93 -42.98
C ASP A 339 28.57 -9.38 -42.49
N SER A 340 29.39 -9.56 -41.43
CA SER A 340 29.59 -10.84 -40.72
C SER A 340 28.32 -11.66 -40.41
N PRO A 341 27.14 -11.09 -40.08
CA PRO A 341 25.96 -11.90 -39.76
C PRO A 341 25.39 -12.63 -40.98
N SER A 342 25.41 -12.00 -42.17
CA SER A 342 24.82 -12.56 -43.38
C SER A 342 25.63 -13.75 -43.92
N LEU A 343 26.96 -13.63 -43.91
CA LEU A 343 27.91 -14.68 -44.26
C LEU A 343 27.74 -15.91 -43.36
N VAL A 344 27.61 -15.70 -42.04
CA VAL A 344 27.47 -16.79 -41.06
C VAL A 344 26.17 -17.56 -41.26
N LEU A 345 25.06 -16.85 -41.52
CA LEU A 345 23.76 -17.48 -41.76
C LEU A 345 23.75 -18.31 -43.04
N GLU A 346 24.31 -17.78 -44.12
CA GLU A 346 24.34 -18.48 -45.41
C GLU A 346 25.30 -19.68 -45.41
N LEU A 347 26.44 -19.58 -44.71
CA LEU A 347 27.34 -20.71 -44.47
C LEU A 347 26.66 -21.80 -43.63
N ALA A 348 25.92 -21.41 -42.59
CA ALA A 348 25.20 -22.35 -41.74
C ALA A 348 24.06 -23.07 -42.48
N GLU A 349 23.40 -22.39 -43.41
CA GLU A 349 22.36 -22.98 -44.27
C GLU A 349 22.96 -23.98 -45.25
N VAL A 350 24.03 -23.60 -45.97
CA VAL A 350 24.69 -24.49 -46.93
C VAL A 350 25.25 -25.73 -46.27
N LEU A 351 25.95 -25.59 -45.14
CA LEU A 351 26.54 -26.72 -44.42
C LEU A 351 25.46 -27.68 -43.89
N ARG A 352 24.35 -27.15 -43.37
CA ARG A 352 23.21 -27.94 -42.90
C ARG A 352 22.54 -28.74 -44.01
N ASN A 353 22.35 -28.13 -45.18
CA ASN A 353 21.75 -28.81 -46.34
C ASN A 353 22.62 -29.94 -46.90
N THR A 354 23.94 -29.88 -46.66
CA THR A 354 24.89 -30.89 -47.13
C THR A 354 25.25 -31.98 -46.11
N GLN A 355 24.87 -31.81 -44.83
CA GLN A 355 25.09 -32.80 -43.76
C GLN A 355 24.10 -33.97 -43.84
N LEU A 356 24.27 -34.84 -44.83
CA LEU A 356 23.59 -36.13 -44.88
C LEU A 356 24.17 -37.09 -43.80
N PRO A 357 23.40 -38.11 -43.35
CA PRO A 357 23.96 -39.20 -42.54
C PRO A 357 25.12 -39.85 -43.31
N ASP A 358 26.30 -39.96 -42.69
CA ASP A 358 27.58 -40.42 -43.29
C ASP A 358 28.35 -39.41 -44.17
N TRP A 359 28.09 -38.10 -44.04
CA TRP A 359 28.81 -37.08 -44.82
C TRP A 359 30.34 -37.15 -44.63
N ASP A 360 30.83 -37.61 -43.48
CA ASP A 360 32.25 -37.71 -43.14
C ASP A 360 32.96 -38.91 -43.78
N ARG A 361 32.22 -39.90 -44.30
CA ARG A 361 32.76 -41.11 -44.94
C ARG A 361 32.81 -41.01 -46.47
N ARG A 362 32.03 -40.13 -47.08
CA ARG A 362 31.89 -40.03 -48.54
C ARG A 362 32.70 -38.85 -49.08
N GLU A 363 33.81 -39.15 -49.75
CA GLU A 363 34.66 -38.13 -50.40
C GLU A 363 33.88 -37.24 -51.39
N SER A 364 32.86 -37.80 -52.06
CA SER A 364 31.99 -37.04 -52.96
C SER A 364 31.15 -35.99 -52.24
N ILE A 365 30.69 -36.27 -51.01
CA ILE A 365 29.92 -35.32 -50.20
C ILE A 365 30.86 -34.25 -49.63
N LEU A 366 32.04 -34.63 -49.13
CA LEU A 366 33.06 -33.67 -48.67
C LEU A 366 33.50 -32.73 -49.80
N ALA A 367 33.68 -33.24 -51.01
CA ALA A 367 34.01 -32.43 -52.18
C ALA A 367 32.88 -31.46 -52.55
N SER A 368 31.63 -31.91 -52.49
CA SER A 368 30.44 -31.08 -52.72
C SER A 368 30.32 -29.97 -51.65
N MET A 369 30.50 -30.33 -50.38
CA MET A 369 30.52 -29.39 -49.24
C MET A 369 31.57 -28.31 -49.43
N ARG A 370 32.84 -28.69 -49.68
CA ARG A 370 33.92 -27.73 -49.94
C ARG A 370 33.58 -26.78 -51.10
N THR A 371 32.98 -27.31 -52.16
CA THR A 371 32.60 -26.52 -53.34
C THR A 371 31.50 -25.51 -53.02
N ALA A 372 30.47 -25.94 -52.27
CA ALA A 372 29.38 -25.07 -51.85
C ALA A 372 29.84 -23.98 -50.86
N THR A 373 30.68 -24.33 -49.89
CA THR A 373 31.29 -23.37 -48.94
C THR A 373 32.16 -22.34 -49.67
N ARG A 374 32.97 -22.76 -50.65
CA ARG A 374 33.76 -21.82 -51.50
C ARG A 374 32.87 -20.87 -52.28
N ALA A 375 31.72 -21.33 -52.77
CA ALA A 375 30.80 -20.49 -53.53
C ALA A 375 30.20 -19.37 -52.65
N VAL A 376 29.88 -19.66 -51.39
CA VAL A 376 29.41 -18.66 -50.41
C VAL A 376 30.53 -17.68 -50.06
N LEU A 377 31.74 -18.17 -49.77
CA LEU A 377 32.91 -17.31 -49.50
C LEU A 377 33.27 -16.40 -50.68
N ARG A 378 33.03 -16.86 -51.92
CA ARG A 378 33.22 -16.05 -53.13
C ARG A 378 32.16 -14.95 -53.27
N ARG A 379 30.92 -15.22 -52.86
CA ARG A 379 29.79 -14.26 -52.94
C ARG A 379 29.95 -13.09 -51.96
N HIS A 380 30.59 -13.35 -50.83
CA HIS A 380 30.88 -12.37 -49.77
C HIS A 380 32.31 -11.80 -49.85
N ASP A 381 32.94 -11.87 -51.03
CA ASP A 381 34.27 -11.29 -51.29
C ASP A 381 35.39 -11.70 -50.29
N TYR A 382 35.31 -12.90 -49.70
CA TYR A 382 36.33 -13.38 -48.76
C TYR A 382 37.70 -13.54 -49.46
N PRO A 383 38.84 -13.21 -48.85
CA PRO A 383 40.16 -13.25 -49.51
C PRO A 383 40.49 -14.63 -50.09
N VAL A 384 40.90 -14.67 -51.36
CA VAL A 384 41.13 -15.92 -52.12
C VAL A 384 42.18 -16.81 -51.44
N ASP A 385 43.24 -16.19 -50.89
CA ASP A 385 44.37 -16.89 -50.26
C ASP A 385 43.99 -17.60 -48.94
N LEU A 386 42.84 -17.25 -48.36
CA LEU A 386 42.37 -17.76 -47.06
C LEU A 386 41.13 -18.66 -47.17
N ARG A 387 40.53 -18.79 -48.37
CA ARG A 387 39.30 -19.57 -48.56
C ARG A 387 39.51 -21.05 -48.26
N ASP A 388 40.57 -21.64 -48.78
CA ASP A 388 40.81 -23.08 -48.61
C ASP A 388 41.13 -23.43 -47.15
N ALA A 389 41.93 -22.61 -46.47
CA ALA A 389 42.24 -22.79 -45.05
C ALA A 389 40.98 -22.67 -44.16
N LEU A 390 40.09 -21.71 -44.45
CA LEU A 390 38.84 -21.55 -43.73
C LEU A 390 37.85 -22.70 -44.00
N VAL A 391 37.77 -23.16 -45.25
CA VAL A 391 36.90 -24.28 -45.64
C VAL A 391 37.29 -25.55 -44.90
N ASP A 392 38.59 -25.87 -44.83
CA ASP A 392 39.06 -27.04 -44.10
C ASP A 392 38.84 -26.91 -42.58
N ALA A 393 39.08 -25.73 -42.00
CA ALA A 393 38.82 -25.46 -40.58
C ALA A 393 37.32 -25.57 -40.23
N LEU A 394 36.43 -25.12 -41.11
CA LEU A 394 34.98 -25.26 -40.92
C LEU A 394 34.56 -26.72 -40.97
N ILE A 395 35.05 -27.50 -41.93
CA ILE A 395 34.72 -28.93 -42.06
C ILE A 395 35.24 -29.73 -40.87
N GLU A 396 36.43 -29.43 -40.36
CA GLU A 396 37.00 -30.09 -39.18
C GLU A 396 36.20 -29.78 -37.90
N ALA A 397 35.68 -28.56 -37.78
CA ALA A 397 34.91 -28.11 -36.61
C ALA A 397 33.46 -28.63 -36.58
N LEU A 398 32.96 -29.23 -37.66
CA LEU A 398 31.59 -29.77 -37.70
C LEU A 398 31.45 -31.02 -36.82
N PRO A 399 30.33 -31.17 -36.08
CA PRO A 399 30.07 -32.35 -35.29
C PRO A 399 29.98 -33.58 -36.19
N ARG A 400 30.78 -34.61 -35.89
CA ARG A 400 30.73 -35.89 -36.61
C ARG A 400 29.59 -36.74 -36.07
N PRO A 401 28.90 -37.51 -36.93
CA PRO A 401 27.89 -38.45 -36.48
C PRO A 401 28.50 -39.49 -35.52
N PRO A 402 27.73 -39.99 -34.53
CA PRO A 402 28.22 -40.98 -33.58
C PRO A 402 28.72 -42.24 -34.30
N ARG A 403 29.89 -42.73 -33.89
CA ARG A 403 30.46 -43.98 -34.43
C ARG A 403 29.65 -45.15 -33.85
N GLU A 404 29.01 -45.93 -34.71
CA GLU A 404 28.58 -47.28 -34.32
C GLU A 404 29.83 -48.14 -34.14
N GLU A 405 30.20 -48.41 -32.89
CA GLU A 405 31.20 -49.44 -32.54
C GLU A 405 30.58 -50.81 -32.84
N GLY A 406 30.92 -51.40 -33.99
CA GLY A 406 30.41 -52.73 -34.32
C GLY A 406 30.68 -53.22 -35.73
N GLU A 407 31.92 -53.21 -36.22
CA GLU A 407 32.34 -54.06 -37.35
C GLU A 407 33.80 -54.50 -37.14
N VAL A 408 33.99 -55.59 -36.39
CA VAL A 408 35.12 -56.51 -36.64
C VAL A 408 34.53 -57.63 -37.48
N LEU A 409 34.81 -57.55 -38.77
CA LEU A 409 34.68 -58.64 -39.73
C LEU A 409 35.75 -59.71 -39.45
N GLU A 410 35.44 -60.94 -39.85
CA GLU A 410 36.24 -62.17 -39.79
C GLU A 410 37.74 -62.01 -40.12
#